data_AF-A0A529NS76-F1
#
_entry.id   AF-A0A529NS76-F1
#
_cell.length_a   1.000
_cell.length_b   1.000
_cell.length_c   1.000
_cell.angle_alpha   90.00
_cell.angle_beta   90.00
_cell.angle_gamma   90.00
#
_symmetry.space_group_name_H-M   'P 1'
#
loop_
_entity.id
_entity.type
_entity.pdbx_description
1 polymer ?
#
loop_
_entity_poly.entity_id
_entity_poly.type
_entity_poly.pdbx_seq_one_letter_code
_entity_poly.pdbx_strand_id
1 'polypeptide(L)' 'MRISRWILSAAAAAMLALGAGALSAQAAEKIKIGTEGAYPPFNTITPDGKVEGFDIDIANALC' A
#
# COMPACT_ATOMS: atom_id res chain seq x y z
N MET A 1 -5.41 -42.73 -19.52
CA MET A 1 -4.88 -42.16 -18.25
C MET A 1 -3.85 -41.03 -18.43
N ARG A 2 -3.04 -41.01 -19.50
CA ARG A 2 -2.01 -39.95 -19.69
C ARG A 2 -2.62 -38.57 -19.93
N ILE A 3 -3.60 -38.44 -20.83
CA ILE A 3 -4.24 -37.16 -21.22
C ILE A 3 -4.99 -36.49 -20.06
N SER A 4 -5.71 -37.27 -19.24
CA SER A 4 -6.40 -36.75 -18.05
C SER A 4 -5.43 -36.15 -17.01
N ARG A 5 -4.23 -36.72 -16.86
CA ARG A 5 -3.19 -36.17 -15.98
C ARG A 5 -2.66 -34.81 -16.47
N TRP A 6 -2.53 -34.61 -17.77
CA TRP A 6 -2.12 -33.31 -18.34
C TRP A 6 -3.17 -32.22 -18.11
N ILE A 7 -4.46 -32.56 -18.26
CA ILE A 7 -5.56 -31.62 -18.02
C ILE A 7 -5.61 -31.21 -16.54
N LEU A 8 -5.47 -32.17 -15.63
CA LEU A 8 -5.40 -31.90 -14.19
C LEU A 8 -4.20 -31.02 -13.82
N SER A 9 -3.02 -31.28 -14.39
CA SER A 9 -1.83 -30.45 -14.16
C SER A 9 -1.95 -29.04 -14.73
N ALA A 10 -2.55 -28.89 -15.92
CA ALA A 10 -2.78 -27.57 -16.53
C ALA A 10 -3.79 -26.74 -15.72
N ALA A 11 -4.85 -27.36 -15.22
CA ALA A 11 -5.83 -26.70 -14.36
C ALA A 11 -5.21 -26.22 -13.03
N ALA A 12 -4.37 -27.06 -12.40
CA ALA A 12 -3.66 -26.68 -11.19
C ALA A 12 -2.68 -25.51 -11.41
N ALA A 13 -1.94 -25.52 -12.53
CA ALA A 13 -1.03 -24.43 -12.90
C ALA A 13 -1.77 -23.11 -13.17
N ALA A 14 -2.93 -23.17 -13.82
CA ALA A 14 -3.77 -21.99 -14.06
C ALA A 14 -4.32 -21.40 -12.75
N MET A 15 -4.76 -22.24 -11.81
CA MET A 15 -5.22 -21.78 -10.49
C MET A 15 -4.10 -21.11 -9.69
N LEU A 16 -2.88 -21.65 -9.74
CA LEU A 16 -1.69 -21.06 -9.11
C LEU A 16 -1.33 -19.70 -9.73
N ALA A 17 -1.39 -19.58 -11.05
CA ALA A 17 -1.10 -18.32 -11.74
C ALA A 17 -2.12 -17.22 -11.42
N LEU A 18 -3.42 -17.57 -11.30
CA LEU A 18 -4.46 -16.64 -10.88
C LEU A 18 -4.36 -16.25 -9.40
N GLY A 19 -3.97 -17.20 -8.53
CA GLY A 19 -3.81 -16.94 -7.10
C GLY A 19 -2.58 -16.11 -6.74
N ALA A 20 -1.52 -16.13 -7.56
CA ALA A 20 -0.29 -15.39 -7.30
C ALA A 20 -0.47 -13.87 -7.25
N GLY A 21 -1.44 -13.32 -7.99
CA GLY A 21 -1.76 -11.88 -7.96
C GLY A 21 -2.60 -11.45 -6.76
N ALA A 22 -3.19 -12.39 -6.02
CA ALA A 22 -4.03 -12.12 -4.85
C ALA A 22 -3.24 -12.05 -3.53
N LEU A 23 -1.94 -12.38 -3.55
CA LEU A 23 -1.01 -12.21 -2.42
C LEU A 23 -0.40 -10.79 -2.39
N SER A 24 -1.16 -9.75 -2.79
CA SER A 24 -0.80 -8.40 -2.38
C SER A 24 -1.06 -8.29 -0.88
N ALA A 25 0.00 -8.42 -0.07
CA ALA A 25 -0.03 -8.11 1.35
C ALA A 25 -0.28 -6.61 1.53
N GLN A 26 -1.52 -6.17 1.32
CA GLN A 26 -2.01 -4.83 1.64
C GLN A 26 -2.28 -4.75 3.15
N ALA A 27 -1.27 -5.07 3.94
CA ALA A 27 -1.21 -4.61 5.32
C ALA A 27 -0.56 -3.23 5.27
N ALA A 28 -1.32 -2.22 4.85
CA ALA A 28 -0.93 -0.83 5.08
C ALA A 28 -0.99 -0.61 6.60
N GLU A 29 0.12 -0.88 7.29
CA GLU A 29 0.25 -0.54 8.69
C GLU A 29 0.03 0.96 8.84
N LYS A 30 -0.69 1.38 9.88
CA LYS A 30 -0.91 2.81 10.14
C LYS A 30 0.43 3.45 10.48
N ILE A 31 0.97 4.22 9.54
CA ILE A 31 2.21 4.98 9.74
C ILE A 31 1.88 6.27 10.50
N LYS A 32 2.59 6.53 11.60
CA LYS A 32 2.54 7.80 12.31
C LYS A 32 3.75 8.62 11.92
N ILE A 33 3.52 9.74 11.25
CA ILE A 33 4.57 10.65 10.80
C ILE A 33 4.60 11.86 11.74
N GLY A 34 5.77 12.14 12.32
CA GLY A 34 6.00 13.31 13.17
C GLY A 34 6.75 14.39 12.43
N THR A 35 6.43 15.66 12.71
CA THR A 35 7.12 16.85 12.19
C THR A 35 7.21 17.92 13.28
N GLU A 36 8.09 18.91 13.12
CA GLU A 36 8.33 19.97 14.11
C GLU A 36 7.22 21.02 14.16
N GLY A 37 6.49 21.23 13.06
CA GLY A 37 5.36 22.15 12.98
C GLY A 37 5.73 23.65 12.99
N ALA A 38 7.00 23.97 12.74
CA ALA A 38 7.55 25.32 12.86
C ALA A 38 8.44 25.72 11.68
N TYR A 39 8.27 25.10 10.52
CA TYR A 39 9.11 25.33 9.34
C TYR A 39 8.28 25.59 8.07
N PRO A 40 7.67 26.78 7.93
CA PRO A 40 7.00 27.16 6.68
C PRO A 40 7.97 27.21 5.49
N PRO A 41 7.56 26.80 4.27
CA PRO A 41 6.24 26.30 3.88
C PRO A 41 6.06 24.78 4.01
N PHE A 42 6.99 24.08 4.67
CA PHE A 42 7.06 22.61 4.69
C PHE A 42 6.16 21.99 5.75
N ASN A 43 6.16 22.54 6.96
CA ASN A 43 5.26 22.11 8.03
C ASN A 43 4.95 23.27 8.99
N THR A 44 3.69 23.42 9.39
CA THR A 44 3.24 24.47 10.31
C THR A 44 2.04 23.97 11.13
N ILE A 45 1.99 24.33 12.41
CA ILE A 45 0.80 24.12 13.24
C ILE A 45 -0.14 25.32 13.09
N THR A 46 -1.37 25.06 12.67
CA THR A 46 -2.42 26.06 12.51
C THR A 46 -3.05 26.44 13.86
N PRO A 47 -3.78 27.58 13.97
CA PRO A 47 -4.44 27.98 15.22
C PRO A 47 -5.47 26.96 15.76
N ASP A 48 -6.05 26.12 14.90
CA ASP A 48 -6.95 25.02 15.30
C ASP A 48 -6.20 23.73 15.65
N GLY A 49 -4.86 23.75 15.68
CA GLY A 49 -4.00 22.65 16.12
C GLY A 49 -3.77 21.57 15.05
N LYS A 50 -4.07 21.87 13.78
CA LYS A 50 -3.77 20.98 12.66
C LYS A 50 -2.36 21.24 12.15
N VAL A 51 -1.84 20.30 11.36
CA VAL A 51 -0.56 20.45 10.67
C VAL A 51 -0.83 20.62 9.18
N GLU A 52 -0.17 21.59 8.55
CA GLU A 52 -0.23 21.84 7.10
C GLU A 52 1.17 22.09 6.52
N GLY A 53 1.30 22.03 5.20
CA GLY A 53 2.53 22.31 4.46
C GLY A 53 2.95 21.18 3.53
N PHE A 54 4.02 21.39 2.76
CA PHE A 54 4.50 20.45 1.75
C PHE A 54 4.76 19.03 2.28
N ASP A 55 5.33 18.89 3.48
CA ASP A 55 5.61 17.57 4.07
C ASP A 55 4.31 16.79 4.35
N ILE A 56 3.23 17.50 4.70
CA ILE A 56 1.91 16.95 5.02
C ILE A 56 1.22 16.52 3.73
N ASP A 57 1.34 17.31 2.66
CA ASP A 57 0.79 16.98 1.35
C ASP A 57 1.42 15.69 0.79
N ILE A 58 2.75 15.56 0.90
CA ILE A 58 3.46 14.34 0.49
C ILE A 58 3.07 13.14 1.37
N ALA A 59 2.99 13.33 2.69
CA ALA A 59 2.55 12.27 3.61
C ALA A 59 1.16 11.73 3.23
N ASN A 60 0.20 12.61 2.97
CA ASN A 60 -1.16 12.25 2.56
C ASN A 60 -1.23 11.64 1.14
N ALA A 61 -0.27 11.94 0.27
CA ALA A 61 -0.21 11.35 -1.07
C ALA A 61 0.38 9.94 -1.07
N LEU A 62 1.23 9.60 -0.09
CA LEU A 62 1.94 8.33 -0.02
C LEU A 62 1.22 7.27 0.84
N CYS A 63 0.42 7.68 1.81
CA CYS A 63 -0.21 6.82 2.83
C CYS A 63 -1.72 6.96 2.83
#